data_AF-A0A1Y5STE5-F1
#
_entry.id   AF-A0A1Y5STE5-F1
#
_cell.length_a   1.000
_cell.length_b   1.000
_cell.length_c   1.000
_cell.angle_alpha   90.00
_cell.angle_beta   90.00
_cell.angle_gamma   90.00
#
_symmetry.space_group_name_H-M   'P 1'
#
loop_
_entity.id
_entity.type
_entity.pdbx_description
1 polymer ?
#
loop_
_entity_poly.entity_id
_entity_poly.type
_entity_poly.pdbx_seq_one_letter_code
_entity_poly.pdbx_strand_id
1 'polypeptide(L)'
;MTQLPDTPAQWFRHLFDAKAAKDGGVVRRKVRDMERMVGRDLFENEIARRGFTAVENVGQVVIFCNQEPVCRTVGGGKSSSRI
;
A
#
# COMPACT_ATOMS: atom_id res chain seq x y z
N MET A 1 3.61 -2.67 -23.82
CA MET A 1 2.16 -2.60 -23.51
C MET A 1 1.95 -3.14 -22.11
N THR A 2 1.84 -2.29 -21.09
CA THR A 2 1.63 -2.75 -19.72
C THR A 2 0.14 -3.06 -19.57
N GLN A 3 -0.22 -4.34 -19.63
CA GLN A 3 -1.58 -4.80 -19.40
C GLN A 3 -2.01 -4.34 -18.00
N LEU A 4 -3.16 -3.67 -17.90
CA LEU A 4 -3.71 -3.41 -16.58
C LEU A 4 -3.99 -4.77 -15.92
N PRO A 5 -3.70 -4.92 -14.62
CA PRO A 5 -4.06 -6.15 -13.92
C PRO A 5 -5.58 -6.34 -14.03
N ASP A 6 -6.00 -7.56 -14.34
CA ASP A 6 -7.42 -7.94 -14.45
C ASP A 6 -7.89 -8.73 -13.22
N THR A 7 -6.95 -9.10 -12.34
CA THR A 7 -7.18 -9.87 -11.11
C THR A 7 -6.45 -9.27 -9.91
N PRO A 8 -6.94 -9.50 -8.67
CA PRO A 8 -6.24 -9.09 -7.45
C PRO A 8 -4.77 -9.55 -7.40
N ALA A 9 -4.52 -10.81 -7.80
CA ALA A 9 -3.18 -11.40 -7.79
C ALA A 9 -2.22 -10.69 -8.76
N GLN A 10 -2.70 -10.33 -9.96
CA GLN A 10 -1.89 -9.54 -10.91
C GLN A 10 -1.64 -8.12 -10.40
N TRP A 11 -2.61 -7.52 -9.70
CA TRP A 11 -2.45 -6.19 -9.12
C TRP A 11 -1.34 -6.19 -8.07
N PHE A 12 -1.35 -7.16 -7.15
CA PHE A 12 -0.28 -7.31 -6.16
C PHE A 12 1.06 -7.61 -6.81
N ARG A 13 1.10 -8.51 -7.80
CA ARG A 13 2.32 -8.80 -8.55
C ARG A 13 2.91 -7.52 -9.14
N HIS A 14 2.09 -6.72 -9.83
CA HIS A 14 2.52 -5.45 -10.40
C HIS A 14 2.96 -4.42 -9.35
N LEU A 15 2.32 -4.39 -8.17
CA LEU A 15 2.72 -3.55 -7.05
C LEU A 15 4.09 -3.94 -6.51
N PHE A 16 4.30 -5.23 -6.23
CA PHE A 16 5.54 -5.74 -5.63
C PHE A 16 6.67 -5.95 -6.64
N ASP A 17 6.36 -5.98 -7.95
CA ASP A 17 7.38 -6.02 -9.01
C ASP A 17 8.05 -4.67 -9.26
N ALA A 18 7.46 -3.58 -8.78
CA ALA A 18 8.05 -2.26 -8.86
C ALA A 18 9.42 -2.25 -8.17
N LYS A 19 10.42 -1.63 -8.81
CA LYS A 19 11.77 -1.50 -8.26
C LYS A 19 11.77 -0.93 -6.83
N ALA A 20 10.96 0.09 -6.58
CA ALA A 20 10.80 0.67 -5.24
C ALA A 20 10.31 -0.35 -4.20
N ALA A 21 9.41 -1.28 -4.55
CA ALA A 21 8.97 -2.32 -3.62
C ALA A 21 10.08 -3.33 -3.33
N LYS A 22 10.83 -3.74 -4.36
CA LYS A 22 11.94 -4.70 -4.24
C LYS A 22 13.10 -4.14 -3.41
N ASP A 23 13.36 -2.84 -3.52
CA ASP A 23 14.44 -2.16 -2.80
C ASP A 23 14.03 -1.72 -1.37
N GLY A 24 12.85 -2.12 -0.88
CA GLY A 24 12.37 -1.73 0.45
C GLY A 24 11.90 -0.27 0.56
N GLY A 25 11.64 0.38 -0.57
CA GLY A 25 11.19 1.76 -0.67
C GLY A 25 9.66 1.93 -0.52
N VAL A 26 9.14 2.98 -1.15
CA VAL A 26 7.73 3.39 -1.00
C VAL A 26 7.00 3.30 -2.35
N VAL A 27 5.81 2.71 -2.34
CA VAL A 27 4.92 2.63 -3.51
C VAL A 27 3.64 3.41 -3.24
N ARG A 28 3.11 4.08 -4.27
CA ARG A 28 1.86 4.85 -4.17
C ARG A 28 0.83 4.39 -5.21
N ARG A 29 -0.42 4.26 -4.78
CA ARG A 29 -1.58 3.89 -5.62
C ARG A 29 -2.81 4.73 -5.26
N LYS A 30 -3.75 4.85 -6.20
CA LYS A 30 -5.05 5.48 -5.94
C LYS A 30 -5.90 4.52 -5.11
N VAL A 31 -6.53 5.02 -4.05
CA VAL A 31 -7.45 4.25 -3.20
C VAL A 31 -8.58 3.66 -4.04
N ARG A 32 -9.20 4.45 -4.92
CA ARG A 32 -10.29 3.96 -5.79
C ARG A 32 -9.87 2.76 -6.65
N ASP A 33 -8.62 2.76 -7.13
CA ASP A 33 -8.13 1.70 -8.00
C ASP A 33 -7.78 0.47 -7.16
N MET A 34 -7.20 0.65 -5.97
CA MET A 34 -7.00 -0.42 -4.99
C MET A 34 -8.34 -1.07 -4.61
N GLU A 35 -9.33 -0.28 -4.20
CA GLU A 35 -10.65 -0.79 -3.78
C GLU A 35 -11.36 -1.53 -4.90
N ARG A 36 -11.33 -1.00 -6.14
CA ARG A 36 -11.93 -1.65 -7.30
C ARG A 36 -11.25 -2.97 -7.67
N MET A 37 -9.94 -3.06 -7.50
CA MET A 37 -9.12 -4.17 -8.03
C MET A 37 -8.91 -5.30 -7.03
N VAL A 38 -8.69 -4.96 -5.77
CA VAL A 38 -8.37 -5.92 -4.70
C VAL A 38 -9.38 -5.85 -3.55
N GLY A 39 -10.01 -4.70 -3.31
CA GLY A 39 -10.82 -4.49 -2.11
C GLY A 39 -9.97 -4.29 -0.85
N ARG A 40 -10.56 -3.65 0.16
CA ARG A 40 -9.84 -3.20 1.36
C ARG A 40 -9.35 -4.37 2.23
N ASP A 41 -10.21 -5.34 2.50
CA ASP A 41 -9.85 -6.47 3.38
C ASP A 41 -8.70 -7.30 2.82
N LEU A 42 -8.72 -7.63 1.53
CA LEU A 42 -7.64 -8.37 0.87
C LEU A 42 -6.34 -7.54 0.83
N PHE A 43 -6.46 -6.23 0.63
CA PHE A 43 -5.32 -5.33 0.69
C PHE A 43 -4.68 -5.31 2.08
N GLU A 44 -5.46 -5.02 3.14
CA GLU A 44 -4.96 -4.92 4.51
C GLU A 44 -4.34 -6.24 4.98
N ASN A 45 -4.99 -7.38 4.67
CA ASN A 45 -4.46 -8.70 4.98
C ASN A 45 -3.11 -8.97 4.29
N GLU A 46 -2.97 -8.63 3.01
CA GLU A 46 -1.74 -8.86 2.28
C GLU A 46 -0.59 -7.94 2.71
N ILE A 47 -0.89 -6.69 3.07
CA ILE A 47 0.09 -5.75 3.65
C ILE A 47 0.55 -6.24 5.03
N ALA A 48 -0.39 -6.63 5.90
CA ALA A 48 -0.09 -7.16 7.23
C ALA A 48 0.73 -8.46 7.15
N ARG A 49 0.36 -9.39 6.25
CA ARG A 49 1.08 -10.66 6.02
C ARG A 49 2.54 -10.45 5.64
N ARG A 50 2.87 -9.33 4.99
CA ARG A 50 4.24 -8.97 4.57
C ARG A 50 5.01 -8.15 5.61
N GLY A 51 4.35 -7.74 6.70
CA GLY A 51 4.93 -6.86 7.71
C GLY A 51 5.14 -5.44 7.21
N PHE A 52 4.39 -5.02 6.18
CA PHE A 52 4.48 -3.68 5.61
C PHE A 52 3.53 -2.72 6.31
N THR A 53 3.79 -1.42 6.14
CA THR A 53 2.88 -0.37 6.60
C THR A 53 2.22 0.31 5.41
N ALA A 54 0.93 0.61 5.51
CA ALA A 54 0.22 1.43 4.53
C ALA A 54 -0.46 2.62 5.23
N VAL A 55 -0.43 3.78 4.59
CA VAL A 55 -1.13 5.00 5.05
C VAL A 55 -1.98 5.58 3.93
N GLU A 56 -3.10 6.19 4.28
CA GLU A 56 -3.99 6.84 3.33
C GLU A 56 -3.97 8.35 3.48
N ASN A 57 -3.93 9.07 2.35
CA ASN A 57 -4.06 10.52 2.33
C ASN A 57 -4.58 11.00 0.97
N VAL A 58 -5.58 11.89 0.96
CA VAL A 58 -6.20 12.48 -0.24
C VAL A 58 -6.42 11.46 -1.38
N GLY A 59 -7.08 10.33 -1.06
CA GLY A 59 -7.41 9.28 -2.02
C GLY A 59 -6.21 8.50 -2.58
N GLN A 60 -5.03 8.62 -1.95
CA GLN A 60 -3.86 7.79 -2.21
C GLN A 60 -3.66 6.82 -1.05
N VAL A 61 -3.25 5.60 -1.39
CA VAL A 61 -2.62 4.69 -0.46
C VAL A 61 -1.12 4.69 -0.73
N VAL A 62 -0.33 4.89 0.32
CA VAL A 62 1.13 4.91 0.34
C VAL A 62 1.58 3.69 1.12
N ILE A 63 2.30 2.79 0.46
CA ILE A 63 2.79 1.53 1.01
C ILE A 63 4.28 1.64 1.24
N PHE A 64 4.72 1.45 2.48
CA PHE A 64 6.12 1.31 2.86
C PHE A 64 6.49 -0.16 2.78
N CYS A 65 7.28 -0.55 1.79
CA CYS A 65 7.62 -1.95 1.49
C CYS A 65 8.80 -2.46 2.33
N ASN A 66 8.81 -2.11 3.63
CA ASN A 66 9.79 -2.53 4.61
C ASN A 66 9.09 -2.67 5.99
N GLN A 67 9.86 -3.04 7.00
CA GLN A 67 9.37 -3.22 8.37
C GLN A 67 9.74 -2.04 9.30
N GLU A 68 10.28 -0.96 8.73
CA GLU A 68 10.66 0.22 9.51
C GLU A 68 9.42 1.01 9.95
N PRO A 69 9.42 1.58 11.17
CA PRO A 69 8.30 2.35 11.67
C PRO A 69 8.12 3.66 10.88
N VAL A 70 6.87 4.03 10.64
CA VAL A 70 6.55 5.31 9.99
C VAL A 70 6.48 6.42 11.04
N CYS A 71 7.50 7.29 11.05
CA CYS A 71 7.57 8.45 11.93
C CYS A 71 7.10 9.72 11.21
N ARG A 72 6.14 10.43 11.79
CA ARG A 72 5.71 11.75 11.29
C ARG A 72 6.65 12.82 11.84
N THR A 73 7.37 13.51 10.95
CA THR A 73 8.40 14.49 11.33
C THR A 73 7.84 15.87 11.70
N VAL A 74 6.68 16.26 11.14
CA VAL A 74 6.02 17.55 11.38
C VAL A 74 4.48 17.44 11.30
N GLY A 75 3.76 18.31 12.05
CA GLY A 75 2.28 18.41 12.05
C GLY A 75 1.58 17.32 12.88
N GLY A 76 0.63 17.68 13.74
CA GLY A 76 -0.05 16.75 14.65
C GLY A 76 -1.58 16.85 14.60
N GLY A 77 -2.22 15.75 14.19
CA GLY A 77 -3.64 15.42 14.35
C GLY A 77 -3.77 13.89 14.28
N LYS A 78 -4.51 13.27 15.22
CA LYS A 78 -4.35 11.89 15.72
C LYS A 78 -4.12 10.81 14.64
N SER A 79 -3.02 10.07 14.73
CA SER A 79 -2.97 8.69 14.23
C SER A 79 -3.93 7.89 15.10
N SER A 80 -5.16 7.67 14.62
CA SER A 80 -6.08 6.73 15.23
C SER A 80 -5.54 5.32 14.99
N SER A 81 -4.70 4.84 15.90
CA SER A 81 -4.53 3.40 16.11
C SER A 81 -5.90 2.87 16.52
N ARG A 82 -6.55 2.15 15.61
CA ARG A 82 -7.79 1.43 15.90
C ARG A 82 -7.35 0.05 16.41
N ILE A 83 -7.54 -0.17 17.72
CA ILE A 83 -7.54 -1.49 18.37
C ILE A 83 -8.80 -2.22 17.89
#